data_AF-A0A1S3G0B2-F1
#
_entry.id   AF-A0A1S3G0B2-F1
#
_cell.length_a   1.000
_cell.length_b   1.000
_cell.length_c   1.000
_cell.angle_alpha   90.00
_cell.angle_beta   90.00
_cell.angle_gamma   90.00
#
_symmetry.space_group_name_H-M   'P 1'
#
loop_
_entity.id
_entity.type
_entity.pdbx_description
1 polymer ?
#
loop_
_entity_poly.entity_id
_entity_poly.type
_entity_poly.pdbx_seq_one_letter_code
_entity_poly.pdbx_strand_id
1 'polypeptide(L)'
;MKLQPGQVLYMVNELYPYIVEFEEEAKSSGLGAHRKRKRSGNSNSLGDVAQEAEPMTEQEPGTADPSQYPLPPKKGKDASAKKEPLGHWSQGLKISMQDPKMQVYKDEQVVVIKDKYPKARYHWLVLPWASISSLKAVTSEHLELLKHMHTVGEKVISDFAGCSKLRFRLGYHAIPSMSHVHLHVISQDFDSPCLKNKKHWNSFNTEYFLESKAIIKMVQEAGRVTVEDGTSELLKLPLRCHECQQLLPSIPQLKEHLRKHWIK
;
A
#
# COMPACT_ATOMS: atom_id res chain seq x y z
N MET A 1 -30.14 18.87 -15.36
CA MET A 1 -29.66 20.25 -15.14
C MET A 1 -28.44 20.47 -16.03
N LYS A 2 -28.34 21.59 -16.76
CA LYS A 2 -27.14 21.93 -17.53
C LYS A 2 -26.20 22.71 -16.61
N LEU A 3 -25.01 22.18 -16.38
CA LEU A 3 -23.99 22.78 -15.52
C LEU A 3 -23.16 23.78 -16.34
N GLN A 4 -22.85 24.93 -15.75
CA GLN A 4 -22.06 25.99 -16.37
C GLN A 4 -20.60 25.93 -15.88
N PRO A 5 -19.61 26.34 -16.71
CA PRO A 5 -18.22 26.46 -16.28
C PRO A 5 -18.08 27.39 -15.05
N GLY A 6 -17.26 27.00 -14.08
CA GLY A 6 -17.05 27.74 -12.82
C GLY A 6 -18.12 27.53 -11.74
N GLN A 7 -19.13 26.69 -12.01
CA GLN A 7 -20.19 26.42 -11.03
C GLN A 7 -19.73 25.39 -9.98
N VAL A 8 -19.73 25.81 -8.71
CA VAL A 8 -19.39 24.93 -7.57
C VAL A 8 -20.59 24.04 -7.23
N LEU A 9 -20.42 22.72 -7.35
CA LEU A 9 -21.44 21.75 -6.96
C LEU A 9 -21.11 21.12 -5.60
N TYR A 10 -21.99 21.33 -4.62
CA TYR A 10 -21.91 20.64 -3.34
C TYR A 10 -22.53 19.25 -3.47
N MET A 11 -21.71 18.24 -3.78
CA MET A 11 -22.13 16.85 -3.71
C MET A 11 -22.05 16.39 -2.25
N VAL A 12 -23.21 16.02 -1.70
CA VAL A 12 -23.44 15.89 -0.26
C VAL A 12 -22.55 14.81 0.39
N ASN A 13 -21.59 15.27 1.20
CA ASN A 13 -21.29 14.74 2.53
C ASN A 13 -20.75 15.93 3.33
N GLU A 14 -21.51 16.42 4.32
CA GLU A 14 -21.24 17.67 5.07
C GLU A 14 -19.87 17.69 5.79
N LEU A 15 -19.15 16.58 5.78
CA LEU A 15 -17.82 16.44 6.38
C LEU A 15 -16.66 16.84 5.46
N TYR A 16 -16.84 16.94 4.14
CA TYR A 16 -15.74 17.22 3.20
C TYR A 16 -16.19 17.99 1.93
N PRO A 17 -16.03 19.33 1.86
CA PRO A 17 -16.22 20.05 0.62
C PRO A 17 -15.10 19.70 -0.37
N TYR A 18 -15.46 19.38 -1.61
CA TYR A 18 -14.54 19.14 -2.73
C TYR A 18 -14.94 20.04 -3.91
N ILE A 19 -13.98 20.74 -4.49
CA ILE A 19 -14.19 21.63 -5.63
C ILE A 19 -13.78 20.88 -6.91
N VAL A 20 -14.71 20.79 -7.86
CA VAL A 20 -14.44 20.25 -9.20
C VAL A 20 -14.34 21.43 -10.16
N GLU A 21 -13.16 21.67 -10.70
CA GLU A 21 -12.95 22.64 -11.78
C GLU A 21 -12.98 21.92 -13.13
N PHE A 22 -13.73 22.46 -14.08
CA PHE A 22 -13.82 21.94 -15.44
C PHE A 22 -13.00 22.85 -16.35
N GLU A 23 -12.08 22.28 -17.12
CA GLU A 23 -11.33 23.00 -18.17
C GLU A 23 -12.16 23.12 -19.46
N GLU A 24 -12.06 24.29 -20.10
CA GLU A 24 -12.76 24.60 -21.34
C GLU A 24 -11.91 24.18 -22.55
N GLU A 25 -12.39 23.21 -23.35
CA GLU A 25 -11.80 22.94 -24.66
C GLU A 25 -12.23 24.05 -25.64
N ALA A 26 -11.29 24.94 -25.96
CA ALA A 26 -11.46 25.94 -27.00
C ALA A 26 -11.65 25.25 -28.36
N LYS A 27 -12.85 25.36 -28.92
CA LYS A 27 -13.15 24.90 -30.29
C LYS A 27 -12.44 25.78 -31.31
N SER A 28 -11.32 25.32 -31.85
CA SER A 28 -10.83 25.81 -33.14
C SER A 28 -11.62 25.14 -34.26
N SER A 29 -12.33 25.95 -35.04
CA SER A 29 -13.07 25.56 -36.25
C SER A 29 -12.13 25.07 -37.35
N GLY A 30 -12.35 23.86 -37.90
CA GLY A 30 -11.66 23.41 -39.11
C GLY A 30 -11.88 21.94 -39.50
N LEU A 31 -13.03 21.66 -40.12
CA LEU A 31 -13.26 20.65 -41.18
C LEU A 31 -12.78 19.19 -41.00
N GLY A 32 -13.71 18.33 -40.55
CA GLY A 32 -14.17 17.13 -41.27
C GLY A 32 -13.19 15.95 -41.48
N ALA A 33 -13.42 14.85 -40.76
CA ALA A 33 -13.62 13.53 -41.36
C ALA A 33 -14.07 12.51 -40.31
N HIS A 34 -15.25 11.93 -40.53
CA HIS A 34 -15.69 10.70 -39.89
C HIS A 34 -14.63 9.59 -40.06
N ARG A 35 -14.20 8.95 -38.96
CA ARG A 35 -13.66 7.60 -39.03
C ARG A 35 -14.02 6.78 -37.79
N LYS A 36 -15.08 5.97 -37.95
CA LYS A 36 -15.23 4.68 -37.27
C LYS A 36 -14.00 3.83 -37.56
N ARG A 37 -13.55 3.06 -36.55
CA ARG A 37 -13.13 1.65 -36.59
C ARG A 37 -12.21 1.38 -35.40
N LYS A 38 -12.00 0.17 -34.89
CA LYS A 38 -12.68 -1.13 -34.92
C LYS A 38 -11.71 -2.05 -34.16
N ARG A 39 -12.29 -3.00 -33.43
CA ARG A 39 -11.65 -4.13 -32.78
C ARG A 39 -11.05 -5.10 -33.82
N SER A 40 -9.79 -5.50 -33.66
CA SER A 40 -9.17 -6.70 -34.25
C SER A 40 -7.84 -6.93 -33.53
N GLY A 41 -7.42 -8.12 -33.07
CA GLY A 41 -7.83 -9.46 -33.46
C GLY A 41 -6.85 -10.05 -34.48
N ASN A 42 -5.97 -10.92 -33.97
CA ASN A 42 -5.44 -12.15 -34.56
C ASN A 42 -4.13 -12.18 -35.39
N SER A 43 -3.21 -13.01 -34.88
CA SER A 43 -2.56 -14.19 -35.49
C SER A 43 -1.55 -14.11 -36.66
N ASN A 44 -0.50 -14.93 -36.47
CA ASN A 44 0.30 -15.72 -37.43
C ASN A 44 1.43 -14.98 -38.19
N SER A 45 2.62 -15.53 -38.46
CA SER A 45 3.20 -16.87 -38.25
C SER A 45 4.68 -16.89 -38.71
N LEU A 46 5.43 -17.88 -38.22
CA LEU A 46 6.55 -18.63 -38.86
C LEU A 46 7.95 -17.98 -39.02
N GLY A 47 8.95 -18.71 -38.50
CA GLY A 47 10.38 -18.61 -38.79
C GLY A 47 11.15 -19.66 -37.98
N ASP A 48 11.66 -20.70 -38.66
CA ASP A 48 12.33 -21.90 -38.14
C ASP A 48 13.83 -21.71 -37.77
N VAL A 49 14.23 -22.36 -36.66
CA VAL A 49 15.37 -23.30 -36.43
C VAL A 49 16.87 -22.88 -36.58
N ALA A 50 17.59 -22.96 -35.42
CA ALA A 50 18.96 -23.48 -35.13
C ALA A 50 20.22 -22.85 -35.82
N GLN A 51 21.47 -22.84 -35.33
CA GLN A 51 22.19 -23.45 -34.18
C GLN A 51 23.61 -22.81 -34.06
N GLU A 52 24.15 -22.76 -32.84
CA GLU A 52 25.56 -22.93 -32.36
C GLU A 52 26.72 -21.92 -32.61
N ALA A 53 27.50 -21.76 -31.51
CA ALA A 53 28.97 -21.65 -31.35
C ALA A 53 29.65 -20.29 -31.00
N GLU A 54 30.28 -20.28 -29.81
CA GLU A 54 31.30 -19.37 -29.19
C GLU A 54 32.71 -19.54 -29.86
N PRO A 55 33.84 -18.81 -29.54
CA PRO A 55 34.20 -18.09 -28.30
C PRO A 55 35.11 -16.80 -28.38
N MET A 56 35.38 -16.19 -27.20
CA MET A 56 36.56 -15.41 -26.71
C MET A 56 37.13 -14.22 -27.53
N THR A 57 37.56 -13.07 -26.99
CA THR A 57 38.72 -12.83 -26.06
C THR A 57 38.80 -11.31 -25.71
N GLU A 58 39.28 -10.97 -24.50
CA GLU A 58 40.18 -9.84 -24.06
C GLU A 58 40.16 -8.47 -24.80
N GLN A 59 40.23 -7.25 -24.22
CA GLN A 59 41.10 -6.67 -23.17
C GLN A 59 40.74 -5.16 -22.98
N GLU A 60 40.78 -4.63 -21.75
CA GLU A 60 41.00 -3.20 -21.40
C GLU A 60 42.52 -2.86 -21.53
N PRO A 61 43.05 -1.60 -21.57
CA PRO A 61 42.70 -0.46 -20.70
C PRO A 61 42.97 1.00 -21.23
N GLY A 62 42.61 2.01 -20.42
CA GLY A 62 43.54 3.12 -20.11
C GLY A 62 43.16 4.59 -20.40
N THR A 63 42.91 5.34 -19.32
CA THR A 63 43.46 6.69 -18.96
C THR A 63 43.29 7.93 -19.87
N ALA A 64 42.67 9.00 -19.32
CA ALA A 64 43.31 10.26 -18.88
C ALA A 64 42.41 11.52 -19.02
N ASP A 65 42.29 12.28 -17.92
CA ASP A 65 41.87 13.70 -17.79
C ASP A 65 43.13 14.60 -17.95
N PRO A 66 43.10 15.89 -18.38
CA PRO A 66 42.81 17.03 -17.47
C PRO A 66 42.31 18.37 -18.07
N SER A 67 41.66 19.19 -17.22
CA SER A 67 41.78 20.68 -17.10
C SER A 67 41.17 21.59 -18.21
N GLN A 68 40.67 22.83 -18.05
CA GLN A 68 40.78 23.92 -17.05
C GLN A 68 39.71 25.04 -17.34
N TYR A 69 39.36 25.82 -16.30
CA TYR A 69 38.43 26.99 -16.07
C TYR A 69 38.52 28.22 -17.04
N PRO A 70 37.71 29.34 -16.98
CA PRO A 70 37.00 29.97 -15.83
C PRO A 70 35.63 30.75 -16.04
N LEU A 71 34.98 31.10 -14.91
CA LEU A 71 33.83 32.05 -14.67
C LEU A 71 34.28 33.55 -14.75
N PRO A 72 33.45 34.66 -14.66
CA PRO A 72 32.16 34.91 -13.92
C PRO A 72 31.22 35.99 -14.61
N PRO A 73 30.30 36.81 -13.99
CA PRO A 73 29.74 36.91 -12.62
C PRO A 73 28.18 37.12 -12.44
N LYS A 74 27.75 36.78 -11.21
CA LYS A 74 26.58 37.09 -10.34
C LYS A 74 25.45 38.10 -10.74
N LYS A 75 24.20 37.74 -10.41
CA LYS A 75 23.23 38.58 -9.67
C LYS A 75 22.11 37.73 -9.04
N GLY A 76 21.84 37.94 -7.75
CA GLY A 76 20.88 37.15 -6.96
C GLY A 76 19.42 37.57 -7.12
N LYS A 77 18.51 36.68 -6.71
CA LYS A 77 17.16 37.00 -6.22
C LYS A 77 16.49 35.76 -5.60
N ASP A 78 16.09 35.96 -4.35
CA ASP A 78 14.99 35.37 -3.58
C ASP A 78 14.81 33.85 -3.50
N ALA A 79 15.05 33.37 -2.29
CA ALA A 79 14.58 32.09 -1.76
C ALA A 79 13.05 32.05 -1.77
N SER A 80 12.48 31.52 -2.85
CA SER A 80 11.11 30.99 -2.83
C SER A 80 11.14 29.68 -2.06
N ALA A 81 10.64 29.72 -0.83
CA ALA A 81 10.27 28.54 -0.07
C ALA A 81 9.33 27.70 -0.96
N LYS A 82 9.89 26.63 -1.55
CA LYS A 82 9.10 25.61 -2.23
C LYS A 82 8.17 25.03 -1.18
N LYS A 83 6.90 25.43 -1.20
CA LYS A 83 5.84 24.67 -0.58
C LYS A 83 5.91 23.29 -1.20
N GLU A 84 6.33 22.31 -0.40
CA GLU A 84 6.30 20.92 -0.83
C GLU A 84 4.88 20.61 -1.32
N PRO A 85 4.74 20.02 -2.52
CA PRO A 85 3.43 19.71 -3.06
C PRO A 85 2.74 18.77 -2.07
N LEU A 86 1.49 19.08 -1.71
CA LEU A 86 0.65 18.25 -0.85
C LEU A 86 0.83 16.78 -1.28
N GLY A 87 1.47 16.01 -0.40
CA GLY A 87 2.04 14.72 -0.73
C GLY A 87 1.02 13.77 -1.35
N HIS A 88 1.46 13.01 -2.36
CA HIS A 88 0.72 11.88 -2.91
C HIS A 88 0.14 11.04 -1.77
N TRP A 89 -1.15 10.67 -1.84
CA TRP A 89 -1.91 10.02 -0.75
C TRP A 89 -1.20 8.83 -0.10
N SER A 90 -0.30 8.15 -0.82
CA SER A 90 0.55 7.07 -0.30
C SER A 90 1.55 7.50 0.78
N GLN A 91 1.88 8.79 0.90
CA GLN A 91 2.75 9.37 1.93
C GLN A 91 1.99 9.76 3.20
N GLY A 92 0.66 9.62 3.22
CA GLY A 92 -0.18 9.98 4.37
C GLY A 92 0.20 9.24 5.67
N LEU A 93 0.83 8.07 5.57
CA LEU A 93 1.38 7.35 6.72
C LEU A 93 2.50 8.12 7.41
N LYS A 94 3.45 8.71 6.66
CA LYS A 94 4.57 9.45 7.26
C LYS A 94 4.09 10.66 8.05
N ILE A 95 3.08 11.35 7.53
CA ILE A 95 2.44 12.47 8.24
C ILE A 95 1.77 11.95 9.52
N SER A 96 1.05 10.83 9.43
CA SER A 96 0.37 10.23 10.58
C SER A 96 1.34 9.70 11.63
N MET A 97 2.53 9.22 11.23
CA MET A 97 3.61 8.81 12.12
C MET A 97 4.16 9.98 12.92
N GLN A 98 4.11 11.21 12.41
CA GLN A 98 4.62 12.40 13.10
C GLN A 98 3.57 13.09 13.98
N ASP A 99 2.28 12.78 13.79
CA ASP A 99 1.20 13.36 14.58
C ASP A 99 1.14 12.75 15.99
N PRO A 100 1.48 13.50 17.06
CA PRO A 100 1.48 12.98 18.42
C PRO A 100 0.11 12.47 18.89
N LYS A 101 -1.00 12.94 18.29
CA LYS A 101 -2.36 12.53 18.67
C LYS A 101 -2.69 11.12 18.18
N MET A 102 -2.03 10.66 17.13
CA MET A 102 -2.26 9.34 16.53
C MET A 102 -1.34 8.27 17.13
N GLN A 103 -0.23 8.68 17.74
CA GLN A 103 0.75 7.79 18.38
C GLN A 103 0.19 7.23 19.69
N VAL A 104 0.09 5.91 19.78
CA VAL A 104 -0.27 5.20 21.02
C VAL A 104 0.96 4.68 21.76
N TYR A 105 2.07 4.47 21.04
CA TYR A 105 3.35 4.05 21.58
C TYR A 105 4.47 4.52 20.64
N LYS A 106 5.65 4.79 21.18
CA LYS A 106 6.87 5.02 20.40
C LYS A 106 8.10 4.61 21.20
N ASP A 107 9.13 4.18 20.49
CA ASP A 107 10.49 4.01 20.99
C ASP A 107 11.51 4.45 19.92
N GLU A 108 12.78 4.13 20.10
CA GLU A 108 13.88 4.50 19.21
C GLU A 108 13.79 3.82 17.83
N GLN A 109 13.09 2.69 17.71
CA GLN A 109 13.01 1.89 16.49
C GLN A 109 11.67 2.02 15.77
N VAL A 110 10.57 2.11 16.51
CA VAL A 110 9.21 2.05 15.96
C VAL A 110 8.26 3.07 16.58
N VAL A 111 7.18 3.35 15.86
CA VAL A 111 6.01 4.06 16.33
C VAL A 111 4.77 3.22 16.08
N VAL A 112 3.82 3.26 17.00
CA VAL A 112 2.51 2.61 16.85
C VAL A 112 1.45 3.68 16.76
N ILE A 113 0.63 3.59 15.72
CA ILE A 113 -0.51 4.48 15.50
C ILE A 113 -1.81 3.69 15.39
N LYS A 114 -2.94 4.33 15.72
CA LYS A 114 -4.26 3.80 15.36
C LYS A 114 -4.45 3.90 13.84
N ASP A 115 -4.96 2.84 13.22
CA ASP A 115 -5.32 2.90 11.80
C ASP A 115 -6.47 3.92 11.61
N LYS A 116 -6.31 4.85 10.67
CA LYS A 116 -7.30 5.90 10.37
C LYS A 116 -8.63 5.33 9.84
N TYR A 117 -8.58 4.18 9.19
CA TYR A 117 -9.72 3.46 8.62
C TYR A 117 -9.75 2.02 9.14
N PRO A 118 -9.97 1.81 10.45
CA PRO A 118 -9.78 0.52 11.11
C PRO A 118 -10.71 -0.54 10.50
N LYS A 119 -10.27 -1.79 10.33
CA LYS A 119 -11.12 -2.85 9.73
C LYS A 119 -11.80 -3.75 10.78
N ALA A 120 -11.47 -3.57 12.05
CA ALA A 120 -12.05 -4.20 13.22
C ALA A 120 -12.11 -3.20 14.37
N ARG A 121 -12.65 -3.59 15.54
CA ARG A 121 -12.70 -2.73 16.75
C ARG A 121 -11.33 -2.21 17.16
N TYR A 122 -10.32 -3.07 17.08
CA TYR A 122 -8.94 -2.72 17.35
C TYR A 122 -8.11 -2.93 16.09
N HIS A 123 -7.50 -1.86 15.60
CA HIS A 123 -6.60 -1.92 14.46
C HIS A 123 -5.50 -0.87 14.62
N TRP A 124 -4.28 -1.34 14.86
CA TRP A 124 -3.09 -0.51 14.95
C TRP A 124 -2.09 -0.88 13.87
N LEU A 125 -1.20 0.07 13.58
CA LEU A 125 -0.09 -0.09 12.68
C LEU A 125 1.20 0.14 13.47
N VAL A 126 2.10 -0.84 13.48
CA VAL A 126 3.48 -0.66 13.95
C VAL A 126 4.34 -0.30 12.74
N LEU A 127 5.00 0.86 12.80
CA LEU A 127 5.80 1.41 11.72
C LEU A 127 7.24 1.64 12.20
N PRO A 128 8.25 1.17 11.46
CA PRO A 128 9.64 1.47 11.78
C PRO A 128 10.00 2.90 11.36
N TRP A 129 10.85 3.57 12.16
CA TRP A 129 11.45 4.85 11.76
C TRP A 129 12.39 4.67 10.56
N ALA A 130 13.18 3.60 10.58
CA ALA A 130 13.98 3.15 9.44
C ALA A 130 13.08 2.42 8.44
N SER A 131 12.55 3.15 7.46
CA SER A 131 11.49 2.65 6.59
C SER A 131 11.99 1.60 5.58
N ILE A 132 11.33 0.45 5.51
CA ILE A 132 11.56 -0.59 4.49
C ILE A 132 10.52 -0.42 3.40
N SER A 133 10.91 -0.40 2.12
CA SER A 133 9.99 -0.06 1.01
C SER A 133 8.84 -1.07 0.82
N SER A 134 9.14 -2.36 0.91
CA SER A 134 8.18 -3.47 0.73
C SER A 134 8.70 -4.75 1.39
N LEU A 135 7.86 -5.77 1.53
CA LEU A 135 8.27 -7.08 2.05
C LEU A 135 9.37 -7.73 1.18
N LYS A 136 9.37 -7.50 -0.14
CA LYS A 136 10.41 -8.02 -1.05
C LYS A 136 11.80 -7.41 -0.79
N ALA A 137 11.86 -6.25 -0.14
CA ALA A 137 13.12 -5.58 0.22
C ALA A 137 13.65 -5.99 1.61
N VAL A 138 12.93 -6.86 2.33
CA VAL A 138 13.36 -7.36 3.63
C VAL A 138 14.52 -8.35 3.45
N THR A 139 15.57 -8.10 4.22
CA THR A 139 16.79 -8.93 4.29
C THR A 139 17.05 -9.39 5.73
N SER A 140 18.05 -10.25 5.92
CA SER A 140 18.50 -10.73 7.24
C SER A 140 18.82 -9.61 8.24
N GLU A 141 19.30 -8.45 7.76
CA GLU A 141 19.61 -7.28 8.61
C GLU A 141 18.37 -6.71 9.32
N HIS A 142 17.19 -6.93 8.74
CA HIS A 142 15.93 -6.44 9.28
C HIS A 142 15.29 -7.41 10.29
N LEU A 143 15.89 -8.59 10.53
CA LEU A 143 15.30 -9.64 11.36
C LEU A 143 14.98 -9.16 12.79
N GLU A 144 15.92 -8.46 13.42
CA GLU A 144 15.74 -7.95 14.78
C GLU A 144 14.66 -6.87 14.84
N LEU A 145 14.58 -6.00 13.84
CA LEU A 145 13.51 -5.02 13.72
C LEU A 145 12.14 -5.69 13.59
N LEU A 146 12.01 -6.75 12.78
CA LEU A 146 10.75 -7.48 12.62
C LEU A 146 10.30 -8.17 13.91
N LYS A 147 11.25 -8.76 14.67
CA LYS A 147 10.98 -9.33 16.00
C LYS A 147 10.57 -8.26 17.01
N HIS A 148 11.23 -7.10 16.97
CA HIS A 148 10.88 -5.95 17.81
C HIS A 148 9.47 -5.45 17.50
N MET A 149 9.15 -5.23 16.22
CA MET A 149 7.81 -4.83 15.77
C MET A 149 6.73 -5.82 16.25
N HIS A 150 7.00 -7.13 16.17
CA HIS A 150 6.09 -8.16 16.67
C HIS A 150 5.86 -8.05 18.18
N THR A 151 6.93 -7.94 18.95
CA THR A 151 6.90 -7.81 20.41
C THR A 151 6.15 -6.56 20.85
N VAL A 152 6.40 -5.43 20.19
CA VAL A 152 5.67 -4.18 20.40
C VAL A 152 4.19 -4.34 20.06
N GLY A 153 3.86 -5.07 19.00
CA GLY A 153 2.48 -5.39 18.65
C GLY A 153 1.75 -6.19 19.74
N GLU A 154 2.37 -7.24 20.29
CA GLU A 154 1.81 -8.00 21.41
C GLU A 154 1.68 -7.14 22.68
N LYS A 155 2.66 -6.28 22.95
CA LYS A 155 2.61 -5.31 24.07
C LYS A 155 1.41 -4.35 23.94
N VAL A 156 1.18 -3.80 22.75
CA VAL A 156 0.05 -2.89 22.48
C VAL A 156 -1.29 -3.59 22.70
N ILE A 157 -1.41 -4.87 22.34
CA ILE A 157 -2.61 -5.65 22.64
C ILE A 157 -2.81 -5.74 24.16
N SER A 158 -1.75 -6.09 24.91
CA SER A 158 -1.81 -6.19 26.37
C SER A 158 -2.22 -4.86 27.02
N ASP A 159 -1.60 -3.75 26.62
CA ASP A 159 -1.77 -2.44 27.26
C ASP A 159 -3.14 -1.81 26.95
N PHE A 160 -3.62 -1.94 25.71
CA PHE A 160 -4.81 -1.21 25.25
C PHE A 160 -6.05 -2.10 25.06
N ALA A 161 -5.88 -3.41 24.99
CA ALA A 161 -6.96 -4.37 24.82
C ALA A 161 -6.86 -5.58 25.77
N GLY A 162 -6.03 -5.53 26.83
CA GLY A 162 -5.84 -6.66 27.75
C GLY A 162 -7.10 -7.16 28.47
N CYS A 163 -8.12 -6.29 28.63
CA CYS A 163 -9.42 -6.68 29.18
C CYS A 163 -10.38 -7.30 28.14
N SER A 164 -10.02 -7.24 26.86
CA SER A 164 -10.83 -7.76 25.75
C SER A 164 -10.61 -9.26 25.58
N LYS A 165 -11.70 -10.02 25.38
CA LYS A 165 -11.64 -11.46 25.02
C LYS A 165 -11.41 -11.71 23.52
N LEU A 166 -11.17 -10.66 22.75
CA LEU A 166 -11.01 -10.76 21.30
C LEU A 166 -9.68 -11.43 20.93
N ARG A 167 -9.73 -12.27 19.90
CA ARG A 167 -8.51 -12.79 19.24
C ARG A 167 -7.88 -11.70 18.38
N PHE A 168 -6.56 -11.72 18.30
CA PHE A 168 -5.78 -10.80 17.48
C PHE A 168 -4.91 -11.56 16.49
N ARG A 169 -4.64 -10.93 15.35
CA ARG A 169 -3.62 -11.35 14.39
C ARG A 169 -2.64 -10.21 14.15
N LEU A 170 -1.38 -10.59 13.97
CA LEU A 170 -0.29 -9.67 13.68
C LEU A 170 0.33 -10.08 12.35
N GLY A 171 0.32 -9.19 11.36
CA GLY A 171 0.85 -9.55 10.06
C GLY A 171 0.89 -8.41 9.05
N TYR A 172 1.28 -8.76 7.84
CA TYR A 172 1.58 -7.84 6.76
C TYR A 172 0.74 -8.16 5.54
N HIS A 173 0.36 -7.15 4.77
CA HIS A 173 -0.17 -7.38 3.43
C HIS A 173 0.96 -7.77 2.47
N ALA A 174 0.74 -8.83 1.68
CA ALA A 174 1.67 -9.33 0.66
C ALA A 174 2.12 -8.21 -0.30
N ILE A 175 1.17 -7.38 -0.73
CA ILE A 175 1.43 -6.15 -1.48
C ILE A 175 0.84 -4.98 -0.67
N PRO A 176 1.67 -4.11 -0.07
CA PRO A 176 1.15 -3.05 0.77
C PRO A 176 0.38 -2.02 -0.07
N SER A 177 -0.73 -1.51 0.48
CA SER A 177 -1.55 -0.48 -0.19
C SER A 177 -0.92 0.92 -0.11
N MET A 178 0.10 1.09 0.72
CA MET A 178 0.85 2.32 0.92
C MET A 178 2.34 2.02 0.83
N SER A 179 3.15 3.03 0.57
CA SER A 179 4.60 2.89 0.65
C SER A 179 5.01 2.58 2.08
N HIS A 180 5.99 1.69 2.23
CA HIS A 180 6.58 1.22 3.47
C HIS A 180 5.89 0.04 4.17
N VAL A 181 6.71 -0.87 4.68
CA VAL A 181 6.28 -1.99 5.52
C VAL A 181 5.68 -1.45 6.81
N HIS A 182 4.48 -1.93 7.14
CA HIS A 182 3.79 -1.66 8.39
C HIS A 182 3.13 -2.95 8.87
N LEU A 183 3.33 -3.28 10.15
CA LEU A 183 2.73 -4.44 10.78
C LEU A 183 1.32 -4.07 11.23
N HIS A 184 0.32 -4.80 10.73
CA HIS A 184 -1.05 -4.71 11.22
C HIS A 184 -1.17 -5.48 12.52
N VAL A 185 -1.75 -4.85 13.53
CA VAL A 185 -2.20 -5.48 14.78
C VAL A 185 -3.71 -5.33 14.80
N ILE A 186 -4.44 -6.41 14.51
CA ILE A 186 -5.88 -6.34 14.22
C ILE A 186 -6.68 -7.39 14.99
N SER A 187 -7.78 -6.98 15.62
CA SER A 187 -8.72 -7.90 16.26
C SER A 187 -9.58 -8.65 15.23
N GLN A 188 -10.00 -9.86 15.56
CA GLN A 188 -10.70 -10.77 14.62
C GLN A 188 -12.23 -10.58 14.57
N ASP A 189 -12.80 -9.62 15.29
CA ASP A 189 -14.24 -9.33 15.21
C ASP A 189 -14.65 -8.74 13.84
N PHE A 190 -13.72 -8.02 13.18
CA PHE A 190 -13.96 -7.26 11.94
C PHE A 190 -15.22 -6.36 11.99
N ASP A 191 -15.56 -5.87 13.18
CA ASP A 191 -16.66 -4.97 13.44
C ASP A 191 -16.22 -3.52 13.21
N SER A 192 -16.38 -3.03 11.99
CA SER A 192 -16.06 -1.65 11.67
C SER A 192 -16.89 -1.09 10.51
N PRO A 193 -17.30 0.19 10.55
CA PRO A 193 -17.89 0.87 9.40
C PRO A 193 -16.92 1.02 8.21
N CYS A 194 -15.60 0.94 8.42
CA CYS A 194 -14.60 1.06 7.35
C CYS A 194 -14.34 -0.25 6.60
N LEU A 195 -14.87 -1.38 7.09
CA LEU A 195 -14.95 -2.62 6.32
C LEU A 195 -16.11 -2.51 5.31
N LYS A 196 -15.78 -2.15 4.06
CA LYS A 196 -16.74 -1.70 3.04
C LYS A 196 -16.82 -2.59 1.79
N ASN A 197 -15.74 -3.27 1.44
CA ASN A 197 -15.65 -3.99 0.17
C ASN A 197 -14.91 -5.33 0.34
N LYS A 198 -15.03 -6.17 -0.69
CA LYS A 198 -14.41 -7.49 -0.74
C LYS A 198 -12.88 -7.45 -0.61
N LYS A 199 -12.24 -6.45 -1.21
CA LYS A 199 -10.79 -6.26 -1.10
C LYS A 199 -10.37 -6.08 0.36
N HIS A 200 -11.09 -5.28 1.14
CA HIS A 200 -10.81 -5.11 2.57
C HIS A 200 -10.98 -6.42 3.34
N TRP A 201 -11.95 -7.26 2.98
CA TRP A 201 -12.12 -8.54 3.66
C TRP A 201 -10.98 -9.51 3.33
N ASN A 202 -10.77 -9.72 2.03
CA ASN A 202 -9.82 -10.71 1.54
C ASN A 202 -8.38 -10.33 1.86
N SER A 203 -8.05 -9.03 1.97
CA SER A 203 -6.69 -8.62 2.33
C SER A 203 -6.26 -9.07 3.73
N PHE A 204 -7.21 -9.29 4.65
CA PHE A 204 -6.92 -9.80 6.00
C PHE A 204 -7.26 -11.29 6.16
N ASN A 205 -8.19 -11.84 5.37
CA ASN A 205 -8.76 -13.18 5.58
C ASN A 205 -8.39 -14.19 4.48
N THR A 206 -7.28 -13.95 3.77
CA THR A 206 -6.67 -14.89 2.82
C THR A 206 -5.16 -14.91 3.03
N GLU A 207 -4.44 -15.73 2.26
CA GLU A 207 -2.97 -15.76 2.22
C GLU A 207 -2.34 -14.43 1.75
N TYR A 208 -3.16 -13.47 1.33
CA TYR A 208 -2.72 -12.08 1.15
C TYR A 208 -2.24 -11.44 2.45
N PHE A 209 -2.71 -11.93 3.61
CA PHE A 209 -2.23 -11.52 4.93
C PHE A 209 -1.19 -12.51 5.45
N LEU A 210 0.06 -12.09 5.45
CA LEU A 210 1.20 -12.89 5.87
C LEU A 210 1.43 -12.70 7.37
N GLU A 211 1.32 -13.78 8.14
CA GLU A 211 1.54 -13.76 9.59
C GLU A 211 2.94 -13.28 9.95
N SER A 212 3.04 -12.41 10.95
CA SER A 212 4.31 -11.83 11.39
C SER A 212 5.32 -12.89 11.83
N LYS A 213 4.87 -13.92 12.56
CA LYS A 213 5.73 -15.04 12.98
C LYS A 213 6.23 -15.85 11.79
N ALA A 214 5.42 -16.03 10.74
CA ALA A 214 5.84 -16.73 9.53
C ALA A 214 6.89 -15.93 8.75
N ILE A 215 6.71 -14.61 8.64
CA ILE A 215 7.69 -13.71 8.00
C ILE A 215 9.04 -13.72 8.76
N ILE A 216 9.01 -13.63 10.09
CA ILE A 216 10.23 -13.71 10.92
C ILE A 216 10.96 -15.03 10.67
N LYS A 217 10.22 -16.15 10.65
CA LYS A 217 10.78 -17.47 10.36
C LYS A 217 11.39 -17.54 8.95
N MET A 218 10.70 -17.05 7.93
CA MET A 218 11.22 -17.01 6.55
C MET A 218 12.52 -16.22 6.44
N VAL A 219 12.61 -15.05 7.09
CA VAL A 219 13.83 -14.25 7.09
C VAL A 219 14.95 -14.93 7.87
N GLN A 220 14.62 -15.61 8.98
CA GLN A 220 15.60 -16.36 9.77
C GLN A 220 16.18 -17.56 9.01
N GLU A 221 15.37 -18.26 8.21
CA GLU A 221 15.80 -19.47 7.48
C GLU A 221 16.41 -19.16 6.12
N ALA A 222 15.83 -18.21 5.37
CA ALA A 222 16.19 -17.94 3.98
C ALA A 222 16.80 -16.56 3.74
N GLY A 223 16.90 -15.71 4.78
CA GLY A 223 17.45 -14.35 4.69
C GLY A 223 16.60 -13.34 3.92
N ARG A 224 15.41 -13.73 3.46
CA ARG A 224 14.49 -12.90 2.65
C ARG A 224 13.05 -13.34 2.82
N VAL A 225 12.12 -12.48 2.42
CA VAL A 225 10.69 -12.83 2.33
C VAL A 225 10.33 -13.23 0.91
N THR A 226 9.72 -14.40 0.75
CA THR A 226 9.12 -14.84 -0.51
C THR A 226 7.65 -14.47 -0.53
N VAL A 227 7.23 -13.71 -1.54
CA VAL A 227 5.81 -13.40 -1.79
C VAL A 227 5.45 -14.02 -3.13
N GLU A 228 4.45 -14.90 -3.13
CA GLU A 228 4.00 -15.57 -4.35
C GLU A 228 3.47 -14.59 -5.39
N ASP A 229 3.75 -14.89 -6.65
CA ASP A 229 3.19 -14.15 -7.77
C ASP A 229 1.69 -14.44 -7.90
N GLY A 230 0.92 -13.45 -8.35
CA GLY A 230 -0.54 -13.60 -8.50
C GLY A 230 -1.35 -13.45 -7.21
N THR A 231 -0.74 -13.11 -6.07
CA THR A 231 -1.43 -12.81 -4.80
C THR A 231 -2.56 -11.78 -4.93
N SER A 232 -2.53 -10.91 -5.93
CA SER A 232 -3.63 -9.98 -6.25
C SER A 232 -4.97 -10.68 -6.57
N GLU A 233 -4.95 -11.92 -7.07
CA GLU A 233 -6.16 -12.70 -7.35
C GLU A 233 -6.88 -13.13 -6.08
N LEU A 234 -6.16 -13.29 -4.97
CA LEU A 234 -6.74 -13.59 -3.65
C LEU A 234 -7.75 -12.53 -3.21
N LEU A 235 -7.54 -11.27 -3.62
CA LEU A 235 -8.44 -10.16 -3.31
C LEU A 235 -9.80 -10.28 -4.02
N LYS A 236 -9.92 -11.09 -5.09
CA LYS A 236 -11.14 -11.26 -5.88
C LYS A 236 -11.99 -12.46 -5.43
N LEU A 237 -11.44 -13.32 -4.56
CA LEU A 237 -12.09 -14.53 -4.07
C LEU A 237 -13.49 -14.25 -3.48
N PRO A 238 -14.42 -15.22 -3.54
CA PRO A 238 -15.70 -15.13 -2.84
C PRO A 238 -15.52 -14.84 -1.35
N LEU A 239 -16.47 -14.11 -0.74
CA LEU A 239 -16.39 -13.81 0.68
C LEU A 239 -16.59 -15.09 1.48
N ARG A 240 -15.59 -15.46 2.28
CA ARG A 240 -15.61 -16.63 3.16
C ARG A 240 -15.42 -16.17 4.60
N CYS A 241 -16.27 -16.66 5.51
CA CYS A 241 -16.12 -16.42 6.94
C CYS A 241 -14.84 -17.07 7.46
N HIS A 242 -14.04 -16.34 8.24
CA HIS A 242 -12.79 -16.86 8.79
C HIS A 242 -13.00 -17.84 9.96
N GLU A 243 -14.15 -17.78 10.63
CA GLU A 243 -14.48 -18.66 11.75
C GLU A 243 -15.11 -19.98 11.28
N CYS A 244 -16.20 -19.92 10.51
CA CYS A 244 -16.96 -21.12 10.12
C CYS A 244 -16.83 -21.52 8.64
N GLN A 245 -16.01 -20.81 7.86
CA GLN A 245 -15.77 -21.09 6.44
C GLN A 245 -17.00 -20.96 5.50
N GLN A 246 -18.13 -20.46 6.00
CA GLN A 246 -19.34 -20.21 5.20
C GLN A 246 -19.06 -19.16 4.11
N LEU A 247 -19.60 -19.39 2.91
CA LEU A 247 -19.56 -18.42 1.81
C LEU A 247 -20.72 -17.42 1.92
N LEU A 248 -20.42 -16.15 1.71
CA LEU A 248 -21.38 -15.04 1.82
C LEU A 248 -21.47 -14.27 0.49
N PRO A 249 -22.67 -13.82 0.07
CA PRO A 249 -22.85 -13.17 -1.22
C PRO A 249 -22.33 -11.72 -1.25
N SER A 250 -22.37 -11.02 -0.11
CA SER A 250 -22.11 -9.58 -0.02
C SER A 250 -21.50 -9.16 1.31
N ILE A 251 -20.86 -7.99 1.34
CA ILE A 251 -20.28 -7.42 2.58
C ILE A 251 -21.35 -7.16 3.67
N PRO A 252 -22.53 -6.59 3.37
CA PRO A 252 -23.57 -6.42 4.39
C PRO A 252 -23.98 -7.73 5.05
N GLN A 253 -24.20 -8.79 4.25
CA GLN A 253 -24.55 -10.12 4.76
C GLN A 253 -23.41 -10.76 5.54
N LEU A 254 -22.17 -10.54 5.12
CA LEU A 254 -20.99 -10.96 5.88
C LEU A 254 -20.92 -10.27 7.24
N LYS A 255 -21.11 -8.96 7.30
CA LYS A 255 -21.09 -8.22 8.57
C LYS A 255 -22.19 -8.69 9.52
N GLU A 256 -23.38 -8.94 9.01
CA GLU A 256 -24.47 -9.53 9.80
C GLU A 256 -24.12 -10.94 10.29
N HIS A 257 -23.51 -11.76 9.42
CA HIS A 257 -23.06 -13.10 9.77
C HIS A 257 -21.98 -13.08 10.88
N LEU A 258 -21.02 -12.15 10.83
CA LEU A 258 -19.94 -12.06 11.82
C LEU A 258 -20.45 -11.79 13.24
N ARG A 259 -21.58 -11.10 13.39
CA ARG A 259 -22.22 -10.85 14.69
C ARG A 259 -22.55 -12.13 15.45
N LYS A 260 -22.78 -13.24 14.73
CA LYS A 260 -23.07 -14.55 15.33
C LYS A 260 -21.86 -15.17 16.02
N HIS A 261 -20.65 -14.76 15.62
CA HIS A 261 -19.39 -15.28 16.17
C HIS A 261 -18.81 -14.36 17.25
N TRP A 262 -19.37 -13.18 17.46
CA TRP A 262 -18.93 -12.32 18.55
C TRP A 262 -19.25 -13.00 19.88
N ILE A 263 -18.21 -13.24 20.66
CA ILE A 263 -18.33 -13.77 22.02
C ILE A 263 -19.23 -12.81 22.81
N LYS A 264 -20.31 -13.33 23.37
CA LYS A 264 -21.19 -12.60 24.30
C LYS A 264 -20.49 -12.37 25.64
#